data_AF-A0AAD5QDS8-F1
#
_entry.id   AF-A0AAD5QDS8-F1
#
_cell.length_a   1.000
_cell.length_b   1.000
_cell.length_c   1.000
_cell.angle_alpha   90.00
_cell.angle_beta   90.00
_cell.angle_gamma   90.00
#
_symmetry.space_group_name_H-M   'P 1'
#
loop_
_entity.id
_entity.type
_entity.pdbx_description
1 polymer ?
#
loop_
_entity_poly.entity_id
_entity_poly.type
_entity_poly.pdbx_seq_one_letter_code
_entity_poly.pdbx_strand_id
1 'polypeptide(L)' 'MILDRLRNASPNNEYVMESFDVTALYTNVSNESAMQAICELLMEHERTTNMYGFSTWQVMALLKVPKLLIL' A
#
# COMPACT_ATOMS: atom_id res chain seq x y z
N MET A 1 -3.52 -17.34 1.13
CA MET A 1 -3.35 -15.92 0.72
C MET A 1 -4.67 -15.39 0.15
N ILE A 2 -4.95 -14.09 0.15
CA ILE A 2 -6.20 -13.52 -0.43
C ILE A 2 -6.43 -14.00 -1.87
N LEU A 3 -5.39 -14.04 -2.70
CA LEU A 3 -5.50 -14.50 -4.09
C LEU A 3 -5.92 -15.98 -4.22
N ASP A 4 -5.47 -16.82 -3.30
CA ASP A 4 -5.84 -18.23 -3.27
C ASP A 4 -7.30 -18.43 -2.83
N ARG A 5 -7.80 -17.58 -1.93
CA ARG A 5 -9.22 -17.57 -1.55
C ARG A 5 -10.11 -17.08 -2.68
N LEU A 6 -9.67 -16.07 -3.45
CA LEU A 6 -10.39 -15.57 -4.62
C LEU A 6 -10.42 -16.60 -5.76
N ARG A 7 -9.30 -17.28 -6.03
CA ARG A 7 -9.22 -18.36 -7.03
C ARG A 7 -10.19 -19.51 -6.75
N ASN A 8 -10.42 -19.80 -5.48
CA ASN A 8 -11.30 -20.88 -5.04
C ASN A 8 -12.72 -20.41 -4.69
N ALA A 9 -13.01 -19.11 -4.85
CA ALA A 9 -14.36 -18.61 -4.68
C ALA A 9 -15.20 -18.99 -5.90
N SER A 10 -16.39 -19.56 -5.66
CA SER A 10 -17.39 -19.84 -6.69
C SER A 10 -18.54 -18.83 -6.55
N PRO A 11 -18.39 -17.59 -7.05
CA PRO A 11 -19.48 -16.63 -7.02
C PRO A 11 -20.70 -17.17 -7.79
N ASN A 12 -21.90 -16.97 -7.25
CA ASN A 12 -23.14 -17.23 -7.99
C ASN A 12 -23.15 -16.43 -9.31
N ASN A 13 -23.84 -16.92 -10.34
CA ASN A 13 -23.91 -16.31 -11.68
C ASN A 13 -24.45 -14.86 -11.71
N GLU A 14 -24.89 -14.33 -10.57
CA GLU A 14 -25.28 -12.93 -10.38
C GLU A 14 -24.08 -11.99 -10.19
N TYR A 15 -22.87 -12.53 -9.97
CA TYR A 15 -21.65 -11.76 -9.73
C TYR A 15 -20.65 -11.95 -10.87
N VAL A 16 -20.25 -10.85 -11.50
CA VAL A 16 -19.22 -10.83 -12.54
C VAL A 16 -17.85 -10.70 -11.88
N MET A 17 -16.95 -11.65 -12.16
CA MET A 17 -15.55 -11.54 -11.78
C MET A 17 -14.81 -10.82 -12.90
N GLU A 18 -14.69 -9.49 -12.80
CA GLU A 18 -13.91 -8.72 -13.77
C GLU A 18 -12.41 -8.86 -13.52
N SER A 19 -11.63 -8.92 -14.61
CA SER A 19 -10.18 -8.87 -14.50
C SER A 19 -9.79 -7.50 -13.98
N PHE A 20 -9.23 -7.46 -12.79
CA PHE A 20 -8.75 -6.25 -12.19
C PHE A 20 -7.39 -5.90 -12.79
N ASP A 21 -7.29 -4.76 -13.48
CA ASP A 21 -6.00 -4.27 -13.97
C ASP A 21 -5.12 -3.85 -12.79
N VAL A 22 -4.19 -4.72 -12.43
CA VAL A 22 -3.20 -4.47 -11.39
C VAL A 22 -2.36 -3.23 -11.71
N THR A 23 -2.13 -2.92 -12.99
CA THR A 23 -1.40 -1.72 -13.42
C THR A 23 -2.18 -0.45 -13.10
N ALA A 24 -3.52 -0.45 -13.21
CA ALA A 24 -4.35 0.69 -12.84
C ALA A 24 -4.25 1.07 -11.34
N LEU A 25 -4.02 0.11 -10.43
CA LEU A 25 -3.70 0.38 -9.03
C LEU A 25 -2.37 1.12 -8.85
N TYR A 26 -1.39 0.79 -9.69
CA TYR A 26 -0.06 1.41 -9.67
C TYR A 26 0.00 2.76 -10.38
N THR A 27 -1.00 3.11 -11.22
CA THR A 27 -0.98 4.33 -12.04
C THR A 27 -1.99 5.42 -11.66
N ASN A 28 -3.03 5.13 -10.85
CA ASN A 28 -4.07 6.12 -10.50
C ASN A 28 -4.00 6.68 -9.08
N VAL A 29 -3.06 6.24 -8.25
CA VAL A 29 -2.86 6.83 -6.92
C VAL A 29 -1.77 7.89 -7.02
N SER A 30 -2.12 9.15 -6.75
CA SER A 30 -1.13 10.22 -6.73
C SER A 30 -0.08 9.94 -5.65
N ASN A 31 1.18 10.37 -5.86
CA ASN A 31 2.24 10.22 -4.85
C ASN A 31 1.82 10.82 -3.50
N GLU A 32 1.11 11.94 -3.51
CA GLU A 32 0.59 12.56 -2.28
C GLU A 32 -0.47 11.68 -1.60
N SER A 33 -1.40 11.12 -2.38
CA SER A 33 -2.42 10.18 -1.85
C SER A 33 -1.78 8.91 -1.28
N ALA A 34 -0.77 8.37 -1.94
CA ALA A 34 -0.02 7.21 -1.46
C ALA A 34 0.76 7.55 -0.17
N MET A 35 1.41 8.72 -0.13
CA MET A 35 2.15 9.20 1.03
C MET A 35 1.22 9.43 2.24
N GLN A 36 0.03 9.98 2.00
CA GLN A 36 -0.99 10.16 3.03
C GLN A 36 -1.46 8.82 3.59
N ALA A 37 -1.77 7.84 2.73
CA ALA A 37 -2.19 6.52 3.16
C ALA A 37 -1.13 5.79 3.99
N ILE A 38 0.15 5.92 3.60
CA ILE A 38 1.28 5.36 4.37
C ILE A 38 1.40 6.05 5.73
N CYS A 39 1.25 7.38 5.79
CA CYS A 39 1.28 8.12 7.05
C CYS A 39 0.19 7.62 8.01
N GLU A 40 -1.05 7.50 7.52
CA GLU A 40 -2.20 7.02 8.29
C GLU A 40 -1.98 5.59 8.79
N LEU A 41 -1.50 4.69 7.92
CA LEU A 41 -1.19 3.30 8.28
C LEU A 41 -0.10 3.21 9.36
N LEU A 42 0.95 4.02 9.26
CA LEU A 42 2.03 4.04 10.25
C LEU A 42 1.60 4.66 11.57
N MET A 43 0.71 5.66 11.55
CA MET A 43 0.13 6.23 12.77
C MET A 43 -0.79 5.23 13.48
N GLU A 44 -1.62 4.49 12.73
CA GLU A 44 -2.54 3.50 13.30
C GLU A 44 -1.80 2.30 13.89
N HIS A 45 -0.73 1.87 13.23
CA HIS A 45 0.04 0.68 13.59
C HIS A 45 1.43 0.99 14.17
N GLU A 46 1.63 2.17 14.75
CA GLU A 46 2.94 2.65 15.22
C GLU A 46 3.62 1.66 16.18
N ARG A 47 2.83 1.02 17.06
CA ARG A 47 3.35 0.11 18.09
C ARG A 47 3.60 -1.32 17.58
N THR A 48 2.99 -1.69 16.47
CA THR A 48 3.06 -3.06 15.91
C THR A 48 3.99 -3.14 14.70
N THR A 49 4.20 -2.01 14.04
CA THR A 49 5.12 -1.89 12.90
C THR A 49 6.53 -1.65 13.44
N ASN A 50 7.47 -2.55 13.11
CA ASN A 50 8.86 -2.34 13.47
C ASN A 50 9.46 -1.19 12.63
N MET A 51 9.63 -0.03 13.25
CA MET A 51 10.24 1.14 12.62
C MET A 51 11.74 1.27 12.90
N TYR A 52 12.40 0.23 13.44
CA TYR A 52 13.86 0.19 13.68
C TYR A 52 14.42 1.41 14.44
N GLY A 53 13.63 1.98 15.36
CA GLY A 53 14.00 3.17 16.14
C GLY A 53 13.65 4.51 15.52
N PHE A 54 13.05 4.53 14.32
CA PHE A 54 12.51 5.74 13.70
C PHE A 54 11.08 6.02 14.18
N SER A 55 10.72 7.30 14.25
CA SER A 55 9.33 7.74 14.38
C SER A 55 8.63 7.75 13.02
N THR A 56 7.29 7.72 13.01
CA THR A 56 6.50 7.88 11.78
C THR A 56 6.94 9.10 10.97
N TRP A 57 7.16 10.23 11.62
CA TRP A 57 7.64 11.45 10.95
C TRP A 57 9.00 11.29 10.28
N GLN A 58 9.93 10.58 10.90
CA GLN A 58 11.25 10.32 10.31
C GLN A 58 11.15 9.37 9.10
N VAL A 59 10.30 8.34 9.18
CA VAL A 59 10.02 7.45 8.05
C VAL A 59 9.39 8.23 6.90
N MET A 60 8.40 9.09 7.17
CA MET A 60 7.76 9.93 6.16
C MET A 60 8.72 10.92 5.52
N ALA A 61 9.66 11.49 6.29
CA ALA A 61 10.69 12.36 5.77
C ALA A 61 11.62 11.61 4.80
N LEU A 62 12.05 10.39 5.15
CA LEU A 62 12.88 9.55 4.28
C LEU A 62 12.18 9.19 2.97
N LEU A 63 10.88 8.88 3.02
CA LEU A 63 10.07 8.57 1.84
C LEU A 63 9.85 9.78 0.93
N LYS A 64 9.85 11.00 1.47
CA LYS A 64 9.71 12.24 0.71
C LYS A 64 11.00 12.69 0.03
N VAL A 65 12.18 12.24 0.46
CA VAL A 65 13.44 12.64 -0.18
C VAL A 65 13.58 11.91 -1.52
N PRO A 66 13.47 12.61 -2.66
CA PRO A 66 13.68 11.99 -3.95
C PRO A 66 15.18 11.71 -4.11
N LYS A 67 15.53 10.43 -4.30
CA LYS A 67 16.82 9.95 -4.84
C LYS A 67 18.04 10.84 -4.53
N LEU A 68 18.61 10.74 -3.33
CA LEU A 68 19.94 11.31 -3.04
C LEU A 68 20.95 10.29 -2.48
N LEU A 69 20.65 8.99 -2.60
CA LEU A 69 21.56 7.95 -2.10
C LEU A 69 21.63 6.71 -3.02
N ILE A 70 21.81 6.92 -4.31
CA ILE A 70 22.47 5.92 -5.18
C ILE A 70 23.34 6.71 -6.18
N LEU A 71 24.54 7.10 -5.71
CA LEU A 71 25.70 7.30 -6.57
C LEU A 71 26.55 6.03 -6.49
#